data_AF-A0ABD6A2A9-F1
#
_entry.id   AF-A0ABD6A2A9-F1
#
_cell.length_a   1.000
_cell.length_b   1.000
_cell.length_c   1.000
_cell.angle_alpha   90.00
_cell.angle_beta   90.00
_cell.angle_gamma   90.00
#
_symmetry.space_group_name_H-M   'P 1'
#
loop_
_entity.id
_entity.type
_entity.pdbx_description
1 polymer ?
#
loop_
_entity_poly.entity_id
_entity_poly.type
_entity_poly.pdbx_seq_one_letter_code
_entity_poly.pdbx_strand_id
1 'polypeptide(L)'
;MKPSLHPNTILPSITVGGSAGLVHAGIAAQLWTYFGFENLLAAFATEPLYVSYVVLGMVLLGSIPGILYVRLHTVSPLLLVGSLLTLSTVLTWQTHRTSATPVDPTPFGWYILLWVGIVAVSGLIGGIETALRHRSATT
;
A
#
# COMPACT_ATOMS: atom_id res chain seq x y z
N MET A 1 -6.75 -28.76 -8.00
CA MET A 1 -5.40 -28.49 -8.54
C MET A 1 -4.71 -27.49 -7.64
N LYS A 2 -3.49 -27.80 -7.14
CA LYS A 2 -2.68 -26.85 -6.37
C LYS A 2 -2.23 -25.74 -7.32
N PRO A 3 -2.35 -24.44 -6.99
CA PRO A 3 -1.80 -23.39 -7.86
C PRO A 3 -0.30 -23.63 -7.99
N SER A 4 0.16 -24.04 -9.17
CA SER A 4 1.57 -24.11 -9.45
C SER A 4 2.06 -22.67 -9.62
N LEU A 5 2.71 -22.15 -8.59
CA LEU A 5 3.58 -20.99 -8.75
C LEU A 5 4.63 -21.37 -9.79
N HIS A 6 4.41 -20.97 -11.04
CA HIS A 6 5.37 -21.25 -12.08
C HIS A 6 6.66 -20.48 -11.75
N PRO A 7 7.83 -21.15 -11.69
CA PRO A 7 9.10 -20.50 -11.33
C PRO A 7 9.43 -19.28 -12.20
N ASN A 8 8.88 -19.23 -13.42
CA ASN A 8 9.04 -18.16 -14.39
C ASN A 8 8.37 -16.83 -13.99
N THR A 9 7.48 -16.79 -12.99
CA THR A 9 6.83 -15.54 -12.55
C THR A 9 7.55 -14.87 -11.37
N ILE A 10 8.59 -15.49 -10.79
CA ILE A 10 9.30 -14.94 -9.62
C ILE A 10 9.94 -13.59 -9.97
N LEU A 11 10.80 -13.56 -10.98
CA LEU A 11 11.49 -12.33 -11.38
C LEU A 11 10.51 -11.24 -11.86
N PRO A 12 9.54 -11.53 -12.76
CA PRO A 12 8.50 -10.55 -13.11
C PRO A 12 7.73 -10.00 -11.92
N SER A 13 7.40 -10.85 -10.93
CA SER A 13 6.65 -10.41 -9.74
C SER A 13 7.46 -9.44 -8.87
N ILE A 14 8.77 -9.69 -8.73
CA ILE A 14 9.67 -8.80 -7.98
C ILE A 14 9.84 -7.48 -8.74
N THR A 15 9.99 -7.53 -10.07
CA THR A 15 10.15 -6.31 -10.89
C THR A 15 8.89 -5.44 -10.86
N VAL A 16 7.72 -6.02 -11.08
CA VAL A 16 6.44 -5.28 -11.08
C VAL A 16 6.11 -4.81 -9.66
N GLY A 17 6.29 -5.68 -8.67
CA GLY A 17 6.12 -5.34 -7.26
C GLY A 17 7.01 -4.17 -6.85
N GLY A 18 8.32 -4.29 -7.07
CA GLY A 18 9.28 -3.23 -6.75
C GLY A 18 8.94 -1.92 -7.46
N SER A 19 8.61 -1.97 -8.75
CA SER A 19 8.21 -0.77 -9.52
C SER A 19 6.95 -0.11 -8.94
N ALA A 20 5.91 -0.91 -8.66
CA ALA A 20 4.67 -0.41 -8.05
C ALA A 20 4.91 0.17 -6.65
N GLY A 21 5.77 -0.47 -5.86
CA GLY A 21 6.21 0.01 -4.56
C GLY A 21 6.91 1.35 -4.62
N LEU A 22 7.85 1.53 -5.56
CA LEU A 22 8.56 2.79 -5.74
C LEU A 22 7.65 3.91 -6.22
N VAL A 23 6.73 3.62 -7.15
CA VAL A 23 5.73 4.60 -7.61
C VAL A 23 4.83 5.02 -6.45
N HIS A 24 4.29 4.06 -5.70
CA HIS A 24 3.47 4.34 -4.54
C HIS A 24 4.23 5.15 -3.48
N ALA A 25 5.47 4.76 -3.17
CA ALA A 25 6.30 5.47 -2.21
C ALA A 25 6.63 6.89 -2.65
N GLY A 26 6.90 7.13 -3.93
CA GLY A 26 7.11 8.47 -4.48
C GLY A 26 5.88 9.37 -4.33
N ILE A 27 4.69 8.84 -4.65
CA ILE A 27 3.42 9.57 -4.48
C ILE A 27 3.17 9.84 -2.98
N ALA A 28 3.32 8.83 -2.13
CA ALA A 28 3.11 8.95 -0.70
C ALA A 28 4.09 9.94 -0.05
N ALA A 29 5.37 9.93 -0.44
CA ALA A 29 6.35 10.89 0.04
C ALA A 29 6.03 12.33 -0.42
N GLN A 30 5.57 12.49 -1.67
CA GLN A 30 5.15 13.80 -2.15
C GLN A 30 3.93 14.34 -1.38
N LEU A 31 2.96 13.47 -1.08
CA LEU A 31 1.79 13.80 -0.26
C LEU A 31 2.16 14.09 1.19
N TRP A 32 3.10 13.33 1.76
CA TRP A 32 3.66 13.54 3.10
C TRP A 32 4.24 14.96 3.24
N THR A 33 5.08 15.37 2.28
CA THR A 33 5.61 16.74 2.24
C THR A 33 4.52 17.77 2.00
N TYR A 34 3.58 17.50 1.08
CA TYR A 34 2.49 18.43 0.76
C TYR A 34 1.57 18.72 1.96
N PHE A 35 1.27 17.71 2.77
CA PHE A 35 0.47 17.85 3.99
C PHE A 35 1.26 18.39 5.19
N GLY A 36 2.55 18.67 5.03
CA GLY A 36 3.37 19.29 6.07
C GLY A 36 3.70 18.34 7.23
N PHE A 37 3.72 17.03 6.99
CA PHE A 37 4.32 16.09 7.94
C PHE A 37 5.83 16.33 8.04
N GLU A 38 6.46 15.72 9.02
CA GLU A 38 7.88 15.88 9.33
C GLU A 38 8.80 15.53 8.16
N ASN A 39 9.96 16.18 8.13
CA ASN A 39 11.00 15.85 7.17
C ASN A 39 11.62 14.49 7.53
N LEU A 40 11.25 13.44 6.79
CA LEU A 40 11.69 12.06 7.03
C LEU A 40 13.23 11.91 7.05
N LEU A 41 13.96 12.67 6.23
CA LEU A 41 15.42 12.59 6.20
C LEU A 41 16.04 13.18 7.47
N ALA A 42 15.53 14.32 7.95
CA ALA A 42 15.96 14.92 9.21
C ALA A 42 15.54 14.06 10.41
N ALA A 43 14.31 13.57 10.41
CA ALA A 43 13.75 12.74 11.47
C ALA A 43 14.49 11.39 11.61
N PHE A 44 15.12 10.89 10.54
CA PHE A 44 15.89 9.65 10.61
C PHE A 44 17.07 9.72 11.60
N ALA A 45 17.64 10.91 11.82
CA ALA A 45 18.75 11.09 12.75
C ALA A 45 18.33 10.89 14.22
N THR A 46 17.07 11.15 14.56
CA THR A 46 16.54 11.07 15.93
C THR A 46 15.64 9.85 16.13
N GLU A 47 14.87 9.47 15.11
CA GLU A 47 13.86 8.41 15.16
C GLU A 47 13.98 7.42 13.99
N PRO A 48 15.13 6.74 13.83
CA PRO A 48 15.40 5.92 12.65
C PRO A 48 14.42 4.76 12.47
N LEU A 49 13.94 4.17 13.56
CA LEU A 49 12.98 3.05 13.51
C LEU A 49 11.60 3.50 13.03
N TYR A 50 11.14 4.66 13.50
CA TYR A 50 9.87 5.24 13.07
C TYR A 50 9.91 5.59 11.57
N VAL A 51 10.96 6.28 11.13
CA VAL A 51 11.12 6.64 9.72
C VAL A 51 11.25 5.39 8.85
N SER A 52 12.01 4.38 9.29
CA SER A 52 12.13 3.11 8.57
C SER A 52 10.76 2.42 8.44
N TYR A 53 9.95 2.43 9.50
CA TYR A 53 8.60 1.88 9.47
C TYR A 53 7.69 2.59 8.46
N VAL A 54 7.72 3.93 8.45
CA VAL A 54 6.94 4.75 7.51
C VAL A 54 7.36 4.50 6.06
N VAL A 55 8.66 4.58 5.77
CA VAL A 55 9.20 4.39 4.41
C VAL A 55 8.96 2.96 3.93
N LEU A 56 9.11 1.97 4.80
CA LEU A 56 8.81 0.58 4.46
C LEU A 56 7.32 0.41 4.14
N GLY A 57 6.43 1.01 4.92
CA GLY A 57 5.00 1.01 4.64
C GLY A 57 4.67 1.62 3.28
N MET A 58 5.25 2.78 2.96
CA MET A 58 5.11 3.44 1.67
C MET A 58 5.51 2.53 0.50
N VAL A 59 6.59 1.74 0.64
CA VAL A 59 7.02 0.80 -0.40
C VAL A 59 6.13 -0.45 -0.46
N LEU A 60 5.82 -1.05 0.69
CA LEU A 60 5.10 -2.33 0.73
C LEU A 60 3.64 -2.20 0.33
N LEU A 61 3.00 -1.06 0.60
CA LEU A 61 1.63 -0.78 0.16
C LEU A 61 1.49 -0.85 -1.37
N GLY A 62 2.48 -0.39 -2.13
CA GLY A 62 2.50 -0.58 -3.59
C GLY A 62 3.01 -1.95 -4.03
N SER A 63 4.02 -2.47 -3.32
CA SER A 63 4.73 -3.69 -3.73
C SER A 63 3.87 -4.94 -3.63
N ILE A 64 3.17 -5.11 -2.52
CA ILE A 64 2.42 -6.33 -2.24
C ILE A 64 1.27 -6.53 -3.24
N PRO A 65 0.39 -5.54 -3.50
CA PRO A 65 -0.61 -5.65 -4.56
C PRO A 65 -0.01 -5.94 -5.94
N GLY A 66 1.12 -5.32 -6.29
CA GLY A 66 1.81 -5.59 -7.57
C GLY A 66 2.31 -7.03 -7.69
N ILE A 67 2.89 -7.59 -6.62
CA ILE A 67 3.30 -9.00 -6.57
C ILE A 67 2.08 -9.92 -6.70
N LEU A 68 1.01 -9.64 -5.95
CA LEU A 68 -0.22 -10.45 -5.97
C LEU A 68 -0.88 -10.42 -7.35
N TYR A 69 -0.86 -9.27 -8.03
CA TYR A 69 -1.34 -9.15 -9.40
C TYR A 69 -0.56 -10.07 -10.36
N VAL A 70 0.77 -10.07 -10.32
CA VAL A 70 1.57 -10.91 -11.21
C VAL A 70 1.47 -12.39 -10.88
N ARG A 71 1.45 -12.75 -9.59
CA ARG A 71 1.49 -14.16 -9.16
C ARG A 71 0.14 -14.84 -9.14
N LEU A 72 -0.91 -14.11 -8.76
CA LEU A 72 -2.24 -14.65 -8.51
C LEU A 72 -3.31 -14.06 -9.44
N HIS A 73 -2.94 -13.11 -10.30
CA HIS A 73 -3.88 -12.38 -11.17
C HIS A 73 -5.03 -11.73 -10.39
N THR A 74 -4.75 -11.28 -9.17
CA THR A 74 -5.74 -10.62 -8.30
C THR A 74 -5.69 -9.11 -8.49
N VAL A 75 -6.84 -8.50 -8.77
CA VAL A 75 -6.95 -7.05 -9.00
C VAL A 75 -7.47 -6.33 -7.76
N SER A 76 -8.25 -7.01 -6.91
CA SER A 76 -8.86 -6.38 -5.73
C SER A 76 -7.86 -5.80 -4.71
N PRO A 77 -6.65 -6.36 -4.49
CA PRO A 77 -5.65 -5.70 -3.63
C PRO A 77 -5.19 -4.35 -4.17
N LEU A 78 -5.05 -4.21 -5.49
CA LEU A 78 -4.67 -2.93 -6.13
C LEU A 78 -5.77 -1.88 -5.92
N LEU A 79 -7.02 -2.28 -6.13
CA LEU A 79 -8.17 -1.40 -5.94
C LEU A 79 -8.31 -0.96 -4.48
N LEU A 80 -8.09 -1.87 -3.52
CA LEU A 80 -8.10 -1.54 -2.09
C LEU A 80 -7.08 -0.46 -1.76
N VAL A 81 -5.80 -0.71 -2.08
CA VAL A 81 -4.71 0.22 -1.73
C VAL A 81 -4.89 1.55 -2.45
N GLY A 82 -5.20 1.55 -3.75
CA GLY A 82 -5.42 2.77 -4.53
C GLY A 82 -6.60 3.59 -4.02
N SER A 83 -7.71 2.93 -3.65
CA SER A 83 -8.88 3.61 -3.07
C SER A 83 -8.57 4.18 -1.70
N LEU A 84 -7.89 3.43 -0.82
CA LEU A 84 -7.50 3.90 0.50
C LEU A 84 -6.53 5.09 0.41
N LEU A 85 -5.55 5.06 -0.48
CA LEU A 85 -4.66 6.19 -0.74
C LEU A 85 -5.45 7.42 -1.19
N THR A 86 -6.33 7.26 -2.17
CA THR A 86 -7.13 8.36 -2.73
C THR A 86 -8.07 8.95 -1.69
N LEU A 87 -8.85 8.12 -1.00
CA LEU A 87 -9.80 8.55 0.03
C LEU A 87 -9.10 9.22 1.20
N SER A 88 -8.01 8.64 1.71
CA SER A 88 -7.25 9.23 2.81
C SER A 88 -6.65 10.59 2.43
N THR A 89 -6.16 10.72 1.20
CA THR A 89 -5.66 11.99 0.65
C THR A 89 -6.76 13.05 0.59
N VAL A 90 -7.93 12.71 0.04
CA VAL A 90 -9.07 13.64 -0.06
C VAL A 90 -9.55 14.08 1.32
N LEU A 91 -9.66 13.14 2.27
CA LEU A 91 -10.11 13.45 3.62
C LEU A 91 -9.09 14.31 4.38
N THR A 92 -7.78 14.03 4.27
CA THR A 92 -6.75 14.89 4.85
C THR A 92 -6.78 16.29 4.25
N TRP A 93 -6.94 16.41 2.93
CA TRP A 93 -7.06 17.70 2.25
C TRP A 93 -8.29 18.50 2.72
N GLN A 94 -9.43 17.84 2.94
CA GLN A 94 -10.61 18.47 3.51
C GLN A 94 -10.35 19.02 4.92
N THR A 95 -9.69 18.24 5.78
CA THR A 95 -9.33 18.67 7.15
C THR A 95 -8.47 19.94 7.14
N HIS A 96 -7.47 20.02 6.24
CA HIS A 96 -6.65 21.22 6.09
C HIS A 96 -7.47 22.42 5.61
N ARG A 97 -8.42 22.23 4.69
CA ARG A 97 -9.27 23.31 4.18
C ARG A 97 -10.23 23.88 5.22
N THR A 98 -10.72 23.07 6.14
CA THR A 98 -11.68 23.52 7.16
C THR A 98 -11.02 24.14 8.39
N SER A 99 -9.69 24.29 8.40
CA SER A 99 -8.90 24.72 9.57
C SER A 99 -9.23 23.94 10.85
N ALA A 100 -9.74 22.71 10.70
CA ALA A 100 -9.97 21.84 11.83
C ALA A 100 -8.59 21.42 12.34
N THR A 101 -8.27 21.68 13.60
CA THR A 101 -7.08 21.12 14.25
C THR A 101 -7.35 19.65 14.51
N PRO A 102 -6.84 18.73 13.68
CA PRO A 102 -7.11 17.32 13.91
C PRO A 102 -6.40 16.91 15.20
N VAL A 103 -7.14 16.30 16.12
CA VAL A 103 -6.51 15.40 17.09
C VAL A 103 -5.94 14.24 16.27
N ASP A 104 -4.64 13.98 16.46
CA ASP A 104 -3.76 13.03 15.76
C ASP A 104 -4.38 11.78 15.11
N PRO A 105 -3.63 11.11 14.22
CA PRO A 105 -3.18 11.52 12.88
C PRO A 105 -4.33 11.87 11.92
N THR A 106 -4.01 12.60 10.85
CA THR A 106 -4.96 12.77 9.73
C THR A 106 -5.23 11.42 9.03
N PRO A 107 -6.32 11.29 8.25
CA PRO A 107 -6.63 10.05 7.53
C PRO A 107 -5.47 9.49 6.69
N PHE A 108 -4.70 10.33 6.00
CA PHE A 108 -3.48 9.94 5.29
C PHE A 108 -2.38 9.42 6.23
N GLY A 109 -2.18 10.08 7.38
CA GLY A 109 -1.25 9.60 8.41
C GLY A 109 -1.65 8.21 8.92
N TRP A 110 -2.93 7.98 9.21
CA TRP A 110 -3.44 6.66 9.60
C TRP A 110 -3.28 5.61 8.51
N TYR A 111 -3.52 5.97 7.25
CA TYR A 111 -3.30 5.09 6.11
C TYR A 111 -1.84 4.58 6.06
N ILE A 112 -0.86 5.47 6.26
CA ILE A 112 0.54 5.11 6.31
C ILE A 112 0.87 4.30 7.57
N LEU A 113 0.39 4.71 8.76
CA LEU A 113 0.69 4.02 10.00
C LEU A 113 0.08 2.62 10.11
N LEU A 114 -1.06 2.37 9.46
CA LEU A 114 -1.76 1.08 9.48
C LEU A 114 -1.36 0.15 8.32
N TRP A 115 -0.25 0.43 7.63
CA TRP A 115 0.17 -0.30 6.44
C TRP A 115 0.24 -1.82 6.64
N VAL A 116 0.67 -2.27 7.81
CA VAL A 116 0.76 -3.71 8.14
C VAL A 116 -0.61 -4.38 8.03
N GLY A 117 -1.64 -3.75 8.60
CA GLY A 117 -3.02 -4.23 8.53
C GLY A 117 -3.55 -4.21 7.10
N ILE A 118 -3.27 -3.14 6.34
CA ILE A 118 -3.70 -3.01 4.94
C ILE A 118 -3.04 -4.09 4.07
N VAL A 119 -1.76 -4.37 4.27
CA VAL A 119 -1.03 -5.45 3.58
C VAL A 119 -1.61 -6.82 3.93
N ALA A 120 -1.91 -7.07 5.20
CA ALA A 120 -2.53 -8.32 5.63
C ALA A 120 -3.90 -8.53 4.98
N VAL A 121 -4.75 -7.50 4.97
CA VAL A 121 -6.07 -7.51 4.31
C VAL A 121 -5.93 -7.68 2.79
N SER A 122 -4.94 -7.04 2.17
CA SER A 122 -4.63 -7.19 0.74
C SER A 122 -4.31 -8.65 0.39
N GLY A 123 -3.49 -9.32 1.22
CA GLY A 123 -3.19 -10.74 1.05
C GLY A 123 -4.43 -11.63 1.19
N LEU A 124 -5.26 -11.37 2.21
CA LEU A 124 -6.51 -12.11 2.43
C LEU A 124 -7.46 -11.98 1.24
N ILE A 125 -7.70 -10.74 0.79
CA ILE A 125 -8.59 -10.42 -0.33
C ILE A 125 -8.07 -11.06 -1.62
N GLY A 126 -6.76 -10.99 -1.89
CA GLY A 126 -6.16 -11.68 -3.04
C GLY A 126 -6.33 -13.21 -2.97
N GLY A 127 -6.19 -13.79 -1.77
CA GLY A 127 -6.45 -15.21 -1.54
C GLY A 127 -7.91 -15.61 -1.83
N ILE A 128 -8.87 -14.81 -1.36
CA ILE A 128 -10.30 -15.02 -1.59
C ILE A 128 -10.62 -14.93 -3.08
N GLU A 129 -10.17 -13.87 -3.76
CA GLU A 129 -10.40 -13.65 -5.18
C GLU A 129 -9.87 -14.82 -6.03
N THR A 130 -8.69 -15.33 -5.68
CA THR A 130 -8.09 -16.50 -6.34
C THR A 130 -8.90 -17.77 -6.10
N ALA A 131 -9.34 -18.00 -4.86
CA ALA A 131 -10.15 -19.17 -4.52
C ALA A 131 -11.50 -19.18 -5.26
N LEU A 132 -12.15 -18.01 -5.37
CA LEU A 132 -13.41 -17.86 -6.12
C LEU A 132 -13.23 -18.15 -7.61
N ARG A 133 -12.19 -17.60 -8.23
CA ARG A 133 -11.86 -17.91 -9.64
C ARG A 133 -11.69 -19.40 -9.90
N HIS A 134 -10.98 -20.10 -9.02
CA HIS A 134 -10.79 -21.54 -9.18
C HIS A 134 -12.09 -22.33 -9.07
N ARG A 135 -13.03 -21.93 -8.19
CA ARG A 135 -14.34 -22.57 -8.09
C ARG A 135 -15.14 -22.41 -9.37
N SER A 136 -15.19 -21.20 -9.93
CA SER A 136 -15.91 -20.91 -11.18
C SER A 136 -15.36 -21.65 -12.40
N ALA A 137 -14.08 -22.04 -12.38
CA ALA A 137 -13.47 -22.80 -13.48
C ALA A 137 -13.75 -24.32 -13.42
N THR A 138 -14.28 -24.82 -12.28
CA THR A 138 -14.57 -26.25 -12.06
C THR A 138 -16.05 -26.60 -12.14
N THR A 139 -16.91 -25.59 -12.27
CA THR A 139 -18.37 -25.72 -12.45
C THR A 139 -18.73 -25.52 -13.90
#